data_AF-S5Z0B6-F1
#
_entry.id   AF-S5Z0B6-F1
#
_cell.length_a   1.000
_cell.length_b   1.000
_cell.length_c   1.000
_cell.angle_alpha   90.00
_cell.angle_beta   90.00
_cell.angle_gamma   90.00
#
_symmetry.space_group_name_H-M   'P 1'
#
loop_
_entity.id
_entity.type
_entity.pdbx_description
1 polymer ?
#
loop_
_entity_poly.entity_id
_entity_poly.type
_entity_poly.pdbx_seq_one_letter_code
_entity_poly.pdbx_strand_id
1 'polypeptide(L)'
;MKILSAAAALLLAGSGAAFAETELDPTCQGVGEITAAVFEARASGVPTAEARKLADQSDDQDLSEMITAIVDAAYALDLSQDAAAAEEQMVNFTAEMILACEQGLDEA
;
A
#
# COMPACT_ATOMS: atom_id res chain seq x y z
N MET A 1 -52.47 16.07 3.24
CA MET A 1 -51.38 17.00 2.86
C MET A 1 -50.08 16.44 3.42
N LYS A 2 -49.18 15.93 2.59
CA LYS A 2 -47.83 15.51 2.98
C LYS A 2 -46.86 16.49 2.33
N ILE A 3 -45.98 17.05 3.14
CA ILE A 3 -45.10 18.18 2.84
C ILE A 3 -43.97 17.70 1.92
N LEU A 4 -43.64 18.54 0.93
CA LEU A 4 -42.56 18.39 -0.03
C LEU A 4 -41.20 18.77 0.58
N SER A 5 -40.17 18.01 0.19
CA SER A 5 -38.82 18.44 -0.22
C SER A 5 -37.77 18.94 0.78
N ALA A 6 -36.53 18.58 0.40
CA ALA A 6 -35.22 19.21 0.65
C ALA A 6 -34.37 18.76 1.87
N ALA A 7 -33.37 17.94 1.54
CA ALA A 7 -31.94 18.11 1.81
C ALA A 7 -31.47 18.61 3.20
N ALA A 8 -30.73 17.73 3.89
CA ALA A 8 -29.48 18.04 4.58
C ALA A 8 -28.68 16.72 4.59
N ALA A 9 -27.69 16.52 3.72
CA ALA A 9 -26.34 17.05 3.90
C ALA A 9 -25.81 16.81 5.33
N LEU A 10 -25.70 15.54 5.74
CA LEU A 10 -24.70 15.18 6.74
C LEU A 10 -23.44 14.78 5.99
N LEU A 11 -22.59 15.80 5.82
CA LEU A 11 -21.16 15.66 5.58
C LEU A 11 -20.59 14.70 6.63
N LEU A 12 -20.36 13.45 6.25
CA LEU A 12 -19.31 12.64 6.86
C LEU A 12 -17.98 13.10 6.27
N ALA A 13 -17.61 14.34 6.62
CA ALA A 13 -16.23 14.75 6.70
C ALA A 13 -15.65 14.05 7.93
N GLY A 14 -15.17 12.84 7.72
CA GLY A 14 -14.53 12.01 8.73
C GLY A 14 -13.47 11.18 8.03
N SER A 15 -12.42 11.86 7.55
CA SER A 15 -11.10 11.30 7.26
C SER A 15 -11.05 9.98 6.49
N GLY A 16 -11.96 9.79 5.53
CA GLY A 16 -11.76 8.80 4.48
C GLY A 16 -10.83 9.44 3.46
N ALA A 17 -9.57 9.00 3.41
CA ALA A 17 -8.80 9.09 2.19
C ALA A 17 -9.58 8.30 1.14
N ALA A 18 -10.50 8.97 0.44
CA ALA A 18 -10.95 8.53 -0.86
C ALA A 18 -9.70 8.68 -1.73
N PHE A 19 -8.95 7.59 -1.87
CA PHE A 19 -8.06 7.42 -3.00
C PHE A 19 -8.96 7.64 -4.21
N ALA A 20 -8.86 8.83 -4.81
CA ALA A 20 -9.42 9.07 -6.12
C ALA A 20 -8.94 7.91 -6.99
N GLU A 21 -9.82 7.37 -7.83
CA GLU A 21 -9.48 6.34 -8.81
C GLU A 21 -8.51 6.95 -9.83
N THR A 22 -7.26 7.16 -9.41
CA THR A 22 -6.14 7.48 -10.26
C THR A 22 -5.89 6.20 -11.04
N GLU A 23 -5.98 6.26 -12.37
CA GLU A 23 -5.43 5.22 -13.23
C GLU A 23 -3.94 5.12 -12.89
N LEU A 24 -3.60 4.17 -12.04
CA LEU A 24 -2.22 3.84 -11.70
C LEU A 24 -1.57 3.23 -12.93
N ASP A 25 -0.35 3.67 -13.24
CA ASP A 25 0.48 2.94 -14.21
C ASP A 25 0.55 1.46 -13.78
N PRO A 26 0.36 0.49 -14.70
CA PRO A 26 0.33 -0.93 -14.35
C PRO A 26 1.59 -1.42 -13.62
N THR A 27 2.73 -0.74 -13.82
CA THR A 27 3.97 -1.01 -13.08
C THR A 27 3.83 -0.62 -11.60
N CYS A 28 3.28 0.56 -11.33
CA CYS A 28 3.04 1.05 -9.97
C CYS A 28 1.85 0.35 -9.29
N GLN A 29 0.89 -0.15 -10.07
CA GLN A 29 -0.14 -1.04 -9.57
C GLN A 29 0.46 -2.34 -9.03
N GLY A 30 1.46 -2.90 -9.73
CA GLY A 30 2.24 -4.05 -9.26
C GLY A 30 2.98 -3.80 -7.94
N VAL A 31 3.48 -2.58 -7.71
CA VAL A 31 4.09 -2.18 -6.42
C VAL A 31 3.09 -2.29 -5.27
N GLY A 32 1.85 -1.86 -5.48
CA GLY A 32 0.78 -2.00 -4.49
C GLY A 32 0.48 -3.48 -4.15
N GLU A 33 0.40 -4.34 -5.17
CA GLU A 33 0.17 -5.77 -4.99
C GLU A 33 1.31 -6.47 -4.25
N ILE A 34 2.56 -6.16 -4.60
CA ILE A 34 3.77 -6.69 -3.92
C ILE A 34 3.75 -6.25 -2.45
N THR A 35 3.47 -4.98 -2.19
CA THR A 35 3.44 -4.44 -0.83
C THR A 35 2.37 -5.14 0.01
N ALA A 36 1.17 -5.35 -0.54
CA ALA A 36 0.11 -6.07 0.13
C ALA A 36 0.51 -7.53 0.43
N ALA A 37 1.11 -8.24 -0.53
CA ALA A 37 1.57 -9.62 -0.35
C ALA A 37 2.65 -9.74 0.73
N VAL A 38 3.57 -8.78 0.81
CA VAL A 38 4.62 -8.72 1.84
C VAL A 38 4.02 -8.53 3.23
N PHE A 39 3.03 -7.66 3.37
CA PHE A 39 2.34 -7.46 4.64
C PHE A 39 1.51 -8.68 5.06
N GLU A 40 0.84 -9.35 4.13
CA GLU A 40 0.12 -10.60 4.40
C GLU A 40 1.07 -11.70 4.89
N ALA A 41 2.23 -11.84 4.23
CA ALA A 41 3.27 -12.77 4.66
C ALA A 41 3.74 -12.44 6.08
N ARG A 42 4.01 -11.16 6.36
CA ARG A 42 4.43 -10.70 7.69
C ARG A 42 3.38 -10.98 8.76
N ALA A 43 2.11 -10.66 8.48
CA ALA A 43 0.98 -10.90 9.39
C ALA A 43 0.78 -12.40 9.67
N SER A 44 1.12 -13.24 8.69
CA SER A 44 1.12 -14.71 8.82
C SER A 44 2.34 -15.26 9.58
N GLY A 45 3.24 -14.39 10.06
CA GLY A 45 4.45 -14.79 10.79
C GLY A 45 5.56 -15.34 9.89
N VAL A 46 5.50 -15.09 8.58
CA VAL A 46 6.58 -15.44 7.66
C VAL A 46 7.84 -14.66 8.06
N PRO A 47 9.02 -15.29 8.16
CA PRO A 47 10.27 -14.57 8.43
C PRO A 47 10.68 -13.72 7.23
N THR A 48 11.36 -12.59 7.47
CA THR A 48 11.87 -11.70 6.40
C THR A 48 12.68 -12.44 5.35
N ALA A 49 13.53 -13.38 5.77
CA ALA A 49 14.36 -14.18 4.85
C ALA A 49 13.52 -15.03 3.87
N GLU A 50 12.33 -15.48 4.29
CA GLU A 50 11.42 -16.24 3.44
C GLU A 50 10.61 -15.30 2.55
N ALA A 51 10.20 -14.13 3.06
CA ALA A 51 9.53 -13.10 2.26
C ALA A 51 10.43 -12.56 1.13
N ARG A 52 11.74 -12.45 1.35
CA ARG A 52 12.71 -12.05 0.31
C ARG A 52 12.76 -13.02 -0.87
N LYS A 53 12.36 -14.28 -0.72
CA LYS A 53 12.30 -15.23 -1.85
C LYS A 53 11.25 -14.83 -2.90
N LEU A 54 10.35 -13.90 -2.59
CA LEU A 54 9.46 -13.29 -3.60
C LEU A 54 10.28 -12.55 -4.66
N ALA A 55 11.40 -11.93 -4.28
CA ALA A 55 12.31 -11.27 -5.23
C ALA A 55 13.00 -12.28 -6.14
N ASP A 56 13.43 -13.42 -5.60
CA ASP A 56 14.09 -14.51 -6.35
C ASP A 56 13.18 -15.16 -7.41
N GLN A 57 11.86 -14.90 -7.36
CA GLN A 57 10.90 -15.39 -8.35
C GLN A 57 10.76 -14.45 -9.56
N SER A 58 11.34 -13.26 -9.49
CA SER A 58 11.37 -12.32 -10.60
C SER A 58 12.56 -12.62 -11.53
N ASP A 59 12.28 -12.84 -12.81
CA ASP A 59 13.31 -12.91 -13.85
C ASP A 59 13.88 -11.51 -14.20
N ASP A 60 13.22 -10.45 -13.73
CA ASP A 60 13.63 -9.06 -13.89
C ASP A 60 14.42 -8.60 -12.66
N GLN A 61 15.64 -8.13 -12.91
CA GLN A 61 16.57 -7.71 -11.86
C GLN A 61 16.08 -6.46 -11.12
N ASP A 62 15.53 -5.49 -11.85
CA ASP A 62 15.07 -4.22 -11.28
C ASP A 62 13.83 -4.48 -10.40
N LEU A 63 12.94 -5.34 -10.88
CA LEU A 63 11.77 -5.78 -10.11
C LEU A 63 12.19 -6.60 -8.87
N SER A 64 13.19 -7.47 -8.98
CA SER A 64 13.74 -8.22 -7.84
C SER A 64 14.33 -7.29 -6.77
N GLU A 65 15.10 -6.29 -7.18
CA GLU A 65 15.68 -5.29 -6.28
C GLU A 65 14.58 -4.47 -5.59
N MET A 66 13.53 -4.10 -6.32
CA MET A 66 12.36 -3.40 -5.79
C MET A 66 11.59 -4.23 -4.77
N ILE A 67 11.28 -5.51 -5.07
CA ILE A 67 10.61 -6.42 -4.13
C ILE A 67 11.45 -6.57 -2.86
N THR A 68 12.77 -6.70 -2.98
CA THR A 68 13.68 -6.82 -1.83
C THR A 68 13.61 -5.56 -0.95
N ALA A 69 13.64 -4.38 -1.56
CA ALA A 69 13.53 -3.11 -0.83
C ALA A 69 12.18 -2.98 -0.10
N ILE A 70 11.08 -3.36 -0.74
CA ILE A 70 9.73 -3.38 -0.13
C ILE A 70 9.70 -4.33 1.06
N VAL A 71 10.23 -5.55 0.92
CA VAL A 71 10.32 -6.52 2.03
C VAL A 71 11.11 -5.94 3.20
N ASP A 72 12.28 -5.38 2.96
CA ASP A 72 13.14 -4.86 4.02
C ASP A 72 12.49 -3.70 4.76
N ALA A 73 11.88 -2.76 4.03
CA ALA A 73 11.20 -1.63 4.63
C ALA A 73 9.93 -2.05 5.39
N ALA A 74 9.13 -2.96 4.83
CA ALA A 74 7.92 -3.46 5.49
C ALA A 74 8.22 -4.21 6.81
N TYR A 75 9.34 -4.93 6.90
CA TYR A 75 9.75 -5.62 8.14
C TYR A 75 10.48 -4.71 9.14
N ALA A 76 10.93 -3.53 8.72
CA ALA A 76 11.47 -2.50 9.62
C ALA A 76 10.36 -1.76 10.40
N LEU A 77 9.11 -1.77 9.92
CA LEU A 77 7.98 -1.12 10.60
C LEU A 77 7.66 -1.79 11.94
N ASP A 78 7.50 -1.00 13.00
CA ASP A 78 7.06 -1.52 14.31
C ASP A 78 5.53 -1.63 14.38
N LEU A 79 5.01 -2.83 14.09
CA LEU A 79 3.58 -3.14 14.14
C LEU A 79 3.17 -3.80 15.46
N SER A 80 4.03 -3.80 16.48
CA SER A 80 3.86 -4.65 17.67
C SER A 80 2.91 -4.11 18.75
N GLN A 81 2.48 -2.84 18.64
CA GLN A 81 1.88 -2.14 19.79
C GLN A 81 0.38 -1.81 19.65
N ASP A 82 -0.11 -1.52 18.44
CA ASP A 82 -1.52 -1.14 18.22
C ASP A 82 -1.94 -1.54 16.79
N ALA A 83 -3.04 -2.29 16.67
CA ALA A 83 -3.55 -2.76 15.39
C ALA A 83 -4.03 -1.61 14.49
N ALA A 84 -4.60 -0.54 15.06
CA ALA A 84 -5.04 0.63 14.30
C ALA A 84 -3.85 1.44 13.80
N ALA A 85 -2.81 1.59 14.62
CA ALA A 85 -1.57 2.26 14.20
C ALA A 85 -0.79 1.43 13.16
N ALA A 86 -0.84 0.09 13.27
CA ALA A 86 -0.27 -0.82 12.29
C ALA A 86 -0.98 -0.70 10.94
N GLU A 87 -2.31 -0.67 10.93
CA GLU A 87 -3.12 -0.48 9.72
C GLU A 87 -2.82 0.87 9.05
N GLU A 88 -2.74 1.95 9.84
CA GLU A 88 -2.36 3.28 9.33
C GLU A 88 -0.94 3.30 8.74
N GLN A 89 0.03 2.65 9.39
CA GLN A 89 1.39 2.53 8.85
C GLN A 89 1.43 1.73 7.55
N MET A 90 0.65 0.66 7.44
CA MET A 90 0.57 -0.15 6.23
C MET A 90 -0.02 0.63 5.06
N VAL A 91 -1.09 1.38 5.30
CA VAL A 91 -1.72 2.24 4.29
C VAL A 91 -0.76 3.35 3.86
N ASN A 92 -0.13 4.05 4.80
CA ASN A 92 0.83 5.11 4.50
C ASN A 92 2.04 4.58 3.73
N PHE A 93 2.61 3.45 4.16
CA PHE A 93 3.74 2.81 3.46
C PHE A 93 3.38 2.45 2.02
N THR A 94 2.21 1.85 1.81
CA THR A 94 1.74 1.49 0.46
C THR A 94 1.57 2.73 -0.42
N ALA A 95 0.98 3.80 0.12
CA ALA A 95 0.80 5.05 -0.60
C ALA A 95 2.14 5.73 -0.95
N GLU A 96 3.11 5.72 -0.04
CA GLU A 96 4.46 6.25 -0.30
C GLU A 96 5.19 5.47 -1.38
N MET A 97 5.04 4.14 -1.42
CA MET A 97 5.68 3.31 -2.44
C MET A 97 5.08 3.48 -3.83
N ILE A 98 3.76 3.62 -3.90
CA ILE A 98 3.07 3.99 -5.13
C ILE A 98 3.54 5.36 -5.63
N LEU A 99 3.54 6.37 -4.75
CA LEU A 99 3.96 7.73 -5.10
C LEU A 99 5.42 7.79 -5.55
N ALA A 100 6.32 7.05 -4.89
CA ALA A 100 7.72 6.95 -5.28
C ALA A 100 7.90 6.29 -6.65
N CYS A 101 7.09 5.28 -6.97
CA CYS A 101 7.06 4.66 -8.30
C CYS A 101 6.63 5.69 -9.37
N GLU A 102 5.54 6.42 -9.13
CA GLU A 102 5.05 7.44 -10.07
C GLU A 102 6.09 8.55 -10.33
N GLN A 103 6.72 9.07 -9.26
CA GLN A 103 7.74 10.12 -9.39
C GLN A 103 9.01 9.61 -10.08
N GLY A 104 9.38 8.33 -9.88
CA GLY A 104 10.51 7.72 -10.56
C GLY A 104 10.29 7.49 -12.05
N LEU A 105 9.03 7.27 -12.48
CA LEU A 105 8.66 7.16 -13.88
C LEU A 105 8.66 8.52 -14.61
N ASP A 106 8.37 9.62 -13.91
CA ASP A 106 8.40 10.97 -14.50
C ASP A 106 9.84 11.51 -14.73
N GLU A 107 10.84 10.95 -14.06
CA GLU A 107 12.26 11.35 -14.17
C GLU A 107 13.11 10.43 -15.08
N ALA A 108 12.57 9.30 -15.55
CA ALA A 108 13.26 8.29 -16.36
C ALA A 108 13.03 8.46 -17.88
#